data_AF-A0A1G8CIK9-F1
#
_entry.id   AF-A0A1G8CIK9-F1
#
_cell.length_a   1.000
_cell.length_b   1.000
_cell.length_c   1.000
_cell.angle_alpha   90.00
_cell.angle_beta   90.00
_cell.angle_gamma   90.00
#
_symmetry.space_group_name_H-M   'P 1'
#
loop_
_entity.id
_entity.type
_entity.pdbx_description
1 polymer ?
#
loop_
_entity_poly.entity_id
_entity_poly.type
_entity_poly.pdbx_seq_one_letter_code
_entity_poly.pdbx_strand_id
1 'polypeptide(L)'
;MKKPIFSLSLIALALSAGTVYAQEYPSRYMDGSAKLVTAPNGAVINAEVLEVMPQNVYTEKTVEKVTDGVWVVGGLSIANATVIEAPDGLIVYDTGDYAEEGKHIREIIEKEISKKPIKAIIYSHSHYALGGGAMVDDPSKVTIIGHEKLNDTVKENLQSGGLKATIPELGPVMSARAAIQFSTFLPS
;
A
#
# COMPACT_ATOMS: atom_id res chain seq x y z
N MET A 1 -19.21 13.53 67.41
CA MET A 1 -19.24 14.65 66.43
C MET A 1 -18.25 14.33 65.32
N LYS A 2 -18.75 14.04 64.11
CA LYS A 2 -17.93 13.67 62.93
C LYS A 2 -17.38 14.96 62.29
N LYS A 3 -16.07 15.05 62.05
CA LYS A 3 -15.45 16.10 61.22
C LYS A 3 -15.44 15.61 59.75
N PRO A 4 -15.83 16.41 58.76
CA PRO A 4 -15.68 16.03 57.36
C PRO A 4 -14.23 16.27 56.95
N ILE A 5 -13.59 15.23 56.40
CA ILE A 5 -12.31 15.35 55.71
C ILE A 5 -12.66 15.64 54.24
N PHE A 6 -12.39 16.86 53.80
CA PHE A 6 -12.40 17.19 52.37
C PHE A 6 -11.18 16.53 51.73
N SER A 7 -11.42 15.46 50.97
CA SER A 7 -10.40 14.86 50.11
C SER A 7 -10.22 15.77 48.88
N LEU A 8 -9.13 16.53 48.86
CA LEU A 8 -8.69 17.24 47.68
C LEU A 8 -8.06 16.21 46.73
N SER A 9 -8.84 15.67 45.81
CA SER A 9 -8.31 14.81 44.74
C SER A 9 -7.47 15.68 43.81
N LEU A 10 -6.14 15.61 43.97
CA LEU A 10 -5.18 16.19 43.05
C LEU A 10 -5.25 15.37 41.76
N ILE A 11 -5.95 15.88 40.74
CA ILE A 11 -5.88 15.33 39.38
C ILE A 11 -4.49 15.71 38.85
N ALA A 12 -3.54 14.78 38.96
CA ALA A 12 -2.27 14.86 38.26
C ALA A 12 -2.55 14.61 36.77
N LEU A 13 -2.70 15.70 36.01
CA LEU A 13 -2.71 15.64 34.56
C LEU A 13 -1.28 15.32 34.11
N ALA A 14 -1.00 14.03 33.91
CA ALA A 14 0.23 13.60 33.26
C ALA A 14 0.18 14.05 31.80
N LEU A 15 0.79 15.20 31.49
CA LEU A 15 1.18 15.50 30.12
C LEU A 15 2.22 14.45 29.73
N SER A 16 1.78 13.40 29.04
CA SER A 16 2.68 12.65 28.17
C SER A 16 3.15 13.63 27.11
N ALA A 17 4.36 14.19 27.28
CA ALA A 17 5.08 14.81 26.19
C ALA A 17 5.34 13.69 25.18
N GLY A 18 4.40 13.49 24.25
CA GLY A 18 4.69 12.75 23.03
C GLY A 18 5.91 13.43 22.42
N THR A 19 6.94 12.66 22.13
CA THR A 19 8.10 13.13 21.38
C THR A 19 7.56 13.72 20.08
N VAL A 20 7.50 15.04 20.01
CA VAL A 20 7.32 15.74 18.75
C VAL A 20 8.62 15.46 18.01
N TYR A 21 8.58 14.58 17.01
CA TYR A 21 9.65 14.49 16.03
C TYR A 21 9.71 15.85 15.35
N ALA A 22 10.52 16.75 15.87
CA ALA A 22 10.86 17.98 15.18
C ALA A 22 11.56 17.54 13.89
N GLN A 23 10.87 17.69 12.76
CA GLN A 23 11.50 17.49 11.46
C GLN A 23 12.70 18.42 11.40
N GLU A 24 13.91 17.86 11.31
CA GLU A 24 15.13 18.67 11.24
C GLU A 24 15.00 19.63 10.06
N TYR A 25 15.05 20.93 10.36
CA TYR A 25 14.97 22.00 9.39
C TYR A 25 16.37 22.60 9.18
N PRO A 26 16.80 22.85 7.94
CA PRO A 26 16.08 22.55 6.69
C PRO A 26 16.00 21.05 6.42
N SER A 27 14.81 20.56 6.06
CA SER A 27 14.65 19.17 5.63
C SER A 27 15.29 18.97 4.26
N ARG A 28 15.58 17.72 3.88
CA ARG A 28 16.08 17.38 2.53
C ARG A 28 15.22 17.89 1.36
N TYR A 29 13.94 18.19 1.60
CA TYR A 29 13.03 18.78 0.61
C TYR A 29 13.05 20.32 0.59
N MET A 30 13.82 20.94 1.49
CA MET A 30 13.91 22.38 1.72
C MET A 30 15.39 22.82 1.79
N ASP A 31 16.21 22.34 0.86
CA ASP A 31 17.67 22.61 0.77
C ASP A 31 18.52 22.03 1.92
N GLY A 32 17.97 21.12 2.72
CA GLY A 32 18.74 20.34 3.69
C GLY A 32 19.71 19.38 3.01
N SER A 33 20.88 19.17 3.63
CA SER A 33 21.89 18.25 3.09
C SER A 33 21.43 16.79 3.15
N ALA A 34 21.77 16.00 2.12
CA ALA A 34 21.64 14.55 2.14
C ALA A 34 23.01 13.91 1.88
N LYS A 35 23.33 12.82 2.59
CA LYS A 35 24.54 12.05 2.32
C LYS A 35 24.36 11.26 1.04
N LEU A 36 25.05 11.64 -0.03
CA LEU A 36 24.96 10.96 -1.32
C LEU A 36 26.00 9.83 -1.42
N VAL A 37 25.61 8.73 -2.06
CA VAL A 37 26.46 7.58 -2.41
C VAL A 37 26.14 7.10 -3.82
N THR A 38 27.03 6.32 -4.42
CA THR A 38 26.79 5.64 -5.70
C THR A 38 26.22 4.25 -5.43
N ALA A 39 25.01 3.98 -5.91
CA ALA A 39 24.36 2.68 -5.83
C ALA A 39 25.04 1.65 -6.77
N PRO A 40 24.79 0.34 -6.60
CA PRO A 40 25.40 -0.70 -7.44
C PRO A 40 25.15 -0.54 -8.95
N ASN A 41 24.03 0.08 -9.33
CA ASN A 41 23.68 0.39 -10.72
C ASN A 41 24.26 1.74 -11.23
N GLY A 42 25.12 2.40 -10.44
CA GLY A 42 25.75 3.67 -10.81
C GLY A 42 24.94 4.93 -10.48
N ALA A 43 23.70 4.80 -9.99
CA ALA A 43 22.88 5.95 -9.63
C ALA A 43 23.45 6.68 -8.39
N VAL A 44 23.37 8.02 -8.38
CA VAL A 44 23.67 8.82 -7.18
C VAL A 44 22.41 8.93 -6.34
N ILE A 45 22.45 8.43 -5.11
CA ILE A 45 21.28 8.31 -4.22
C ILE A 45 21.62 8.74 -2.80
N ASN A 46 20.61 9.15 -2.02
CA ASN A 46 20.77 9.29 -0.58
C ASN A 46 21.08 7.92 0.05
N ALA A 47 22.16 7.85 0.84
CA ALA A 47 22.61 6.64 1.52
C ALA A 47 21.52 5.95 2.35
N GLU A 48 20.64 6.74 2.98
CA GLU A 48 19.55 6.23 3.81
C GLU A 48 18.55 5.40 2.99
N VAL A 49 18.34 5.72 1.71
CA VAL A 49 17.39 4.99 0.85
C VAL A 49 17.86 3.55 0.61
N LEU A 50 19.17 3.33 0.47
CA LEU A 50 19.72 1.98 0.28
C LEU A 50 19.56 1.11 1.53
N GLU A 51 19.54 1.73 2.72
CA GLU A 51 19.35 1.02 3.99
C GLU A 51 17.87 0.73 4.27
N VAL A 52 17.01 1.72 4.04
CA VAL A 52 15.60 1.69 4.48
C VAL A 52 14.68 1.03 3.45
N MET A 53 14.94 1.18 2.14
CA MET A 53 14.03 0.67 1.11
C MET A 53 13.83 -0.85 1.20
N PRO A 54 14.87 -1.69 1.30
CA PRO A 54 14.69 -3.15 1.37
C PRO A 54 13.96 -3.63 2.63
N GLN A 55 13.85 -2.77 3.66
CA GLN A 55 13.14 -3.09 4.90
C GLN A 55 11.62 -2.87 4.79
N ASN A 56 11.19 -2.06 3.82
CA ASN A 56 9.79 -1.62 3.70
C ASN A 56 9.12 -2.12 2.42
N VAL A 57 9.88 -2.48 1.39
CA VAL A 57 9.35 -2.97 0.13
C VAL A 57 10.13 -4.20 -0.34
N TYR A 58 9.44 -5.12 -0.99
CA TYR A 58 10.10 -6.19 -1.74
C TYR A 58 10.74 -5.58 -3.00
N THR A 59 12.06 -5.66 -3.10
CA THR A 59 12.81 -5.14 -4.26
C THR A 59 12.87 -6.13 -5.42
N GLU A 60 12.44 -7.38 -5.19
CA GLU A 60 12.39 -8.46 -6.16
C GLU A 60 11.10 -9.26 -5.97
N LYS A 61 10.65 -9.96 -7.02
CA LYS A 61 9.48 -10.84 -6.97
C LYS A 61 9.64 -11.85 -5.82
N THR A 62 8.74 -11.75 -4.84
CA THR A 62 8.80 -12.52 -3.60
C THR A 62 7.44 -13.15 -3.31
N VAL A 63 7.46 -14.43 -2.92
CA VAL A 63 6.30 -15.12 -2.34
C VAL A 63 6.68 -15.49 -0.91
N GLU A 64 6.18 -14.73 0.05
CA GLU A 64 6.48 -14.94 1.47
C GLU A 64 5.31 -15.65 2.15
N LYS A 65 5.59 -16.76 2.83
CA LYS A 65 4.63 -17.39 3.74
C LYS A 65 4.71 -16.70 5.11
N VAL A 66 3.74 -15.83 5.39
CA VAL A 66 3.67 -15.09 6.66
C VAL A 66 3.31 -16.01 7.82
N THR A 67 2.35 -16.90 7.60
CA THR A 67 1.95 -17.94 8.54
C THR A 67 1.25 -19.09 7.79
N ASP A 68 0.84 -20.13 8.49
CA ASP A 68 0.07 -21.22 7.89
C ASP A 68 -1.22 -20.70 7.26
N GLY A 69 -1.40 -20.98 5.96
CA GLY A 69 -2.55 -20.53 5.19
C GLY A 69 -2.51 -19.06 4.76
N VAL A 70 -1.43 -18.31 4.98
CA VAL A 70 -1.33 -16.89 4.58
C VAL A 70 0.00 -16.60 3.89
N TRP A 71 -0.09 -16.03 2.69
CA TRP A 71 1.05 -15.64 1.87
C TRP A 71 0.93 -14.21 1.39
N VAL A 72 2.07 -13.57 1.14
CA VAL A 72 2.17 -12.29 0.45
C VAL A 72 2.93 -12.51 -0.85
N VAL A 73 2.36 -12.03 -1.95
CA VAL A 73 3.03 -11.88 -3.24
C VAL A 73 3.40 -10.41 -3.39
N GLY A 74 4.70 -10.13 -3.43
CA GLY A 74 5.22 -8.77 -3.50
C GLY A 74 6.37 -8.61 -4.50
N GLY A 75 6.78 -7.36 -4.71
CA GLY A 75 7.92 -7.02 -5.60
C GLY A 75 7.60 -7.12 -7.09
N LEU A 76 6.31 -7.16 -7.44
CA LEU A 76 5.82 -7.04 -8.82
C LEU A 76 5.42 -5.61 -9.17
N SER A 77 4.88 -4.88 -8.19
CA SER A 77 4.53 -3.48 -8.26
C SER A 77 4.76 -2.82 -6.89
N ILE A 78 4.30 -1.57 -6.74
CA ILE A 78 4.28 -0.90 -5.44
C ILE A 78 3.34 -1.60 -4.43
N ALA A 79 2.37 -2.36 -4.91
CA ALA A 79 1.43 -3.09 -4.08
C ALA A 79 1.83 -4.55 -3.88
N ASN A 80 1.35 -5.08 -2.78
CA ASN A 80 1.41 -6.50 -2.47
C ASN A 80 0.00 -7.09 -2.61
N ALA A 81 -0.08 -8.34 -3.05
CA ALA A 81 -1.30 -9.13 -2.97
C ALA A 81 -1.17 -10.14 -1.84
N THR A 82 -2.12 -10.17 -0.90
CA THR A 82 -2.14 -11.21 0.15
C THR A 82 -3.09 -12.31 -0.24
N VAL A 83 -2.68 -13.55 -0.03
CA VAL A 83 -3.44 -14.76 -0.39
C VAL A 83 -3.70 -15.53 0.89
N ILE A 84 -4.97 -15.78 1.18
CA ILE A 84 -5.42 -16.43 2.40
C ILE A 84 -6.17 -17.70 2.00
N GLU A 85 -5.76 -18.83 2.58
CA GLU A 85 -6.42 -20.10 2.38
C GLU A 85 -7.67 -20.21 3.26
N ALA A 86 -8.78 -20.59 2.63
CA ALA A 86 -10.04 -20.93 3.27
C ALA A 86 -10.42 -22.39 2.96
N PRO A 87 -11.41 -22.97 3.67
CA PRO A 87 -11.86 -24.34 3.41
C PRO A 87 -12.25 -24.58 1.95
N ASP A 88 -13.02 -23.66 1.36
CA ASP A 88 -13.63 -23.84 0.03
C ASP A 88 -12.90 -23.12 -1.11
N GLY A 89 -11.76 -22.47 -0.82
CA GLY A 89 -11.02 -21.70 -1.81
C GLY A 89 -10.00 -20.75 -1.24
N LEU A 90 -9.64 -19.74 -2.02
CA LEU A 90 -8.73 -18.66 -1.63
C LEU A 90 -9.49 -17.35 -1.46
N ILE A 91 -8.99 -16.53 -0.54
CA ILE A 91 -9.33 -15.11 -0.43
C ILE A 91 -8.09 -14.35 -0.89
N VAL A 92 -8.26 -13.41 -1.82
CA VAL A 92 -7.19 -12.50 -2.25
C VAL A 92 -7.47 -11.11 -1.71
N TYR A 93 -6.48 -10.50 -1.10
CA TYR A 93 -6.55 -9.15 -0.55
C TYR A 93 -5.65 -8.25 -1.40
N ASP A 94 -6.29 -7.33 -2.12
CA ASP A 94 -5.75 -6.49 -3.20
C ASP A 94 -5.25 -7.27 -4.43
N THR A 95 -5.37 -6.65 -5.61
CA THR A 95 -5.27 -7.36 -6.90
C THR A 95 -4.37 -6.69 -7.93
N GLY A 96 -3.63 -5.65 -7.53
CA GLY A 96 -2.81 -4.86 -8.45
C GLY A 96 -3.60 -3.80 -9.23
N ASP A 97 -2.87 -2.98 -9.96
CA ASP A 97 -3.34 -1.75 -10.61
C ASP A 97 -3.88 -1.96 -12.03
N TYR A 98 -3.73 -3.15 -12.60
CA TYR A 98 -4.25 -3.47 -13.94
C TYR A 98 -4.43 -4.97 -14.17
N ALA A 99 -5.18 -5.31 -15.22
CA ALA A 99 -5.55 -6.70 -15.54
C ALA A 99 -4.34 -7.63 -15.76
N GLU A 100 -3.30 -7.16 -16.47
CA GLU A 100 -2.10 -7.97 -16.75
C GLU A 100 -1.32 -8.29 -15.46
N GLU A 101 -1.22 -7.34 -14.52
CA GLU A 101 -0.65 -7.60 -13.20
C GLU A 101 -1.49 -8.63 -12.44
N GLY A 102 -2.81 -8.48 -12.45
CA GLY A 102 -3.72 -9.45 -11.84
C GLY A 102 -3.52 -10.87 -12.40
N LYS A 103 -3.35 -11.00 -13.71
CA LYS A 103 -3.03 -12.28 -14.37
C LYS A 103 -1.70 -12.85 -13.89
N HIS A 104 -0.64 -12.05 -13.82
CA HIS A 104 0.66 -12.50 -13.32
C HIS A 104 0.60 -12.96 -11.86
N ILE A 105 -0.08 -12.21 -10.99
CA ILE A 105 -0.30 -12.61 -9.60
C ILE A 105 -1.07 -13.93 -9.55
N ARG A 106 -2.13 -14.09 -10.36
CA ARG A 106 -2.89 -15.36 -10.43
C ARG A 106 -2.01 -16.53 -10.85
N GLU A 107 -1.15 -16.35 -11.86
CA GLU A 107 -0.21 -17.40 -12.27
C GLU A 107 0.77 -17.78 -11.15
N ILE A 108 1.26 -16.80 -10.39
CA ILE A 108 2.13 -17.05 -9.23
C ILE A 108 1.39 -17.82 -8.15
N ILE A 109 0.14 -17.43 -7.84
CA ILE A 109 -0.72 -18.15 -6.89
C ILE A 109 -0.85 -19.61 -7.29
N GLU A 110 -1.18 -19.89 -8.55
CA GLU A 110 -1.38 -21.26 -9.04
C GLU A 110 -0.11 -22.12 -9.05
N LYS A 111 1.03 -21.50 -9.35
CA LYS A 111 2.33 -22.19 -9.45
C LYS A 111 2.97 -22.44 -8.09
N GLU A 112 2.84 -21.51 -7.15
CA GLU A 112 3.65 -21.48 -5.92
C GLU A 112 2.85 -21.60 -4.62
N ILE A 113 1.54 -21.28 -4.63
CA ILE A 113 0.71 -21.24 -3.43
C ILE A 113 -0.35 -22.34 -3.46
N SER A 114 -1.31 -22.26 -4.39
CA SER A 114 -2.45 -23.17 -4.43
C SER A 114 -3.21 -23.10 -5.75
N LYS A 115 -3.79 -24.24 -6.17
CA LYS A 115 -4.71 -24.34 -7.32
C LYS A 115 -6.18 -24.21 -6.94
N LYS A 116 -6.47 -23.92 -5.66
CA LYS A 116 -7.84 -23.69 -5.20
C LYS A 116 -8.45 -22.47 -5.92
N PRO A 117 -9.76 -22.49 -6.22
CA PRO A 117 -10.41 -21.34 -6.82
C PRO A 117 -10.41 -20.15 -5.85
N ILE A 118 -10.26 -18.93 -6.38
CA ILE A 118 -10.49 -17.70 -5.62
C ILE A 118 -12.00 -17.55 -5.41
N LYS A 119 -12.42 -17.45 -4.14
CA LYS A 119 -13.83 -17.36 -3.71
C LYS A 119 -14.19 -15.99 -3.19
N ALA A 120 -13.22 -15.23 -2.71
CA ALA A 120 -13.43 -13.85 -2.32
C ALA A 120 -12.24 -12.97 -2.69
N ILE A 121 -12.54 -11.71 -2.99
CA ILE A 121 -11.56 -10.64 -3.13
C ILE A 121 -11.91 -9.54 -2.13
N ILE A 122 -10.92 -9.10 -1.37
CA ILE A 122 -11.03 -7.97 -0.46
C ILE A 122 -10.19 -6.84 -1.04
N TYR A 123 -10.79 -5.66 -1.19
CA TYR A 123 -10.07 -4.44 -1.54
C TYR A 123 -9.90 -3.59 -0.29
N SER A 124 -8.64 -3.37 0.09
CA SER A 124 -8.27 -2.59 1.27
C SER A 124 -8.62 -1.13 1.13
N HIS A 125 -8.49 -0.61 -0.09
CA HIS A 125 -8.84 0.75 -0.49
C HIS A 125 -9.09 0.80 -2.00
N SER A 126 -9.20 2.01 -2.57
CA SER A 126 -9.56 2.22 -3.98
C SER A 126 -8.41 2.19 -4.97
N HIS A 127 -7.18 1.91 -4.54
CA HIS A 127 -6.07 1.57 -5.44
C HIS A 127 -5.86 0.05 -5.42
N TYR A 128 -5.11 -0.47 -6.39
CA TYR A 128 -4.82 -1.91 -6.49
C TYR A 128 -6.08 -2.80 -6.62
N ALA A 129 -7.17 -2.22 -7.13
CA ALA A 129 -8.48 -2.83 -7.24
C ALA A 129 -8.89 -3.18 -8.69
N LEU A 130 -7.93 -3.20 -9.62
CA LEU A 130 -8.21 -3.29 -11.05
C LEU A 130 -7.80 -4.62 -11.69
N GLY A 131 -7.00 -5.43 -11.00
CA GLY A 131 -6.59 -6.75 -11.50
C GLY A 131 -7.57 -7.90 -11.21
N GLY A 132 -8.50 -7.74 -10.27
CA GLY A 132 -9.33 -8.83 -9.75
C GLY A 132 -10.13 -9.58 -10.81
N GLY A 133 -10.63 -8.89 -11.84
CA GLY A 133 -11.35 -9.52 -12.95
C GLY A 133 -10.52 -10.51 -13.77
N ALA A 134 -9.20 -10.29 -13.85
CA ALA A 134 -8.27 -11.18 -14.58
C ALA A 134 -7.78 -12.37 -13.73
N MET A 135 -8.05 -12.37 -12.41
CA MET A 135 -7.63 -13.43 -11.51
C MET A 135 -8.63 -14.59 -11.40
N VAL A 136 -9.86 -14.40 -11.88
CA VAL A 136 -11.00 -15.27 -11.57
C VAL A 136 -11.63 -15.82 -12.84
N ASP A 137 -12.00 -17.10 -12.81
CA ASP A 137 -12.59 -17.77 -13.99
C ASP A 137 -14.04 -17.33 -14.23
N ASP A 138 -14.78 -17.06 -13.15
CA ASP A 138 -16.18 -16.65 -13.18
C ASP A 138 -16.44 -15.60 -12.08
N PRO A 139 -16.44 -14.30 -12.44
CA PRO A 139 -16.67 -13.22 -11.48
C PRO A 139 -17.99 -13.32 -10.71
N SER A 140 -19.02 -13.98 -11.27
CA SER A 140 -20.33 -14.12 -10.61
C SER A 140 -20.30 -15.05 -9.39
N LYS A 141 -19.25 -15.87 -9.26
CA LYS A 141 -19.04 -16.83 -8.17
C LYS A 141 -18.08 -16.32 -7.09
N VAL A 142 -17.64 -15.07 -7.19
CA VAL A 142 -16.63 -14.48 -6.29
C VAL A 142 -17.28 -13.39 -5.45
N THR A 143 -17.14 -13.49 -4.13
CA THR A 143 -17.58 -12.43 -3.23
C THR A 143 -16.57 -11.27 -3.28
N ILE A 144 -17.06 -10.06 -3.56
CA ILE A 144 -16.24 -8.85 -3.52
C ILE A 144 -16.56 -8.08 -2.24
N ILE A 145 -15.53 -7.78 -1.46
CA ILE A 145 -15.62 -7.02 -0.20
C ILE A 145 -14.76 -5.77 -0.35
N GLY A 146 -15.33 -4.61 -0.03
CA GLY A 146 -14.61 -3.35 -0.05
C GLY A 146 -15.42 -2.25 0.61
N HIS A 147 -14.83 -1.05 0.68
CA HIS A 147 -15.54 0.12 1.20
C HIS A 147 -16.78 0.43 0.35
N GLU A 148 -17.87 0.93 0.96
CA GLU A 148 -19.15 1.20 0.27
C GLU A 148 -18.99 2.13 -0.96
N LYS A 149 -18.01 3.06 -0.89
CA LYS A 149 -17.68 4.04 -1.94
C LYS A 149 -16.61 3.57 -2.93
N LEU A 150 -16.21 2.29 -2.89
CA LEU A 150 -15.11 1.77 -3.71
C LEU A 150 -15.35 2.05 -5.19
N ASN A 151 -16.52 1.65 -5.71
CA ASN A 151 -16.86 1.79 -7.13
C ASN A 151 -16.90 3.24 -7.59
N ASP A 152 -17.50 4.12 -6.79
CA ASP A 152 -17.55 5.56 -7.09
C ASP A 152 -16.14 6.16 -7.13
N THR A 153 -15.29 5.79 -6.17
CA THR A 153 -13.92 6.28 -6.09
C THR A 153 -13.06 5.76 -7.24
N VAL A 154 -13.19 4.47 -7.59
CA VAL A 154 -12.49 3.89 -8.75
C VAL A 154 -12.93 4.58 -10.04
N LYS A 155 -14.23 4.83 -10.22
CA LYS A 155 -14.76 5.54 -11.38
C LYS A 155 -14.17 6.95 -11.49
N GLU A 156 -14.08 7.69 -10.39
CA GLU A 156 -13.46 9.02 -10.36
C GLU A 156 -11.96 8.96 -10.67
N ASN A 157 -11.23 8.00 -10.08
CA ASN A 157 -9.80 7.79 -10.34
C ASN A 157 -9.52 7.57 -11.83
N LEU A 158 -10.33 6.74 -12.49
CA LEU A 158 -10.19 6.45 -13.93
C LEU A 158 -10.42 7.69 -14.81
N GLN A 159 -11.18 8.69 -14.33
CA GLN A 159 -11.38 9.96 -15.03
C GLN A 159 -10.23 10.96 -14.83
N SER A 160 -9.33 10.69 -13.89
CA SER A 160 -8.28 11.63 -13.44
C SER A 160 -6.87 11.01 -13.49
N GLY A 161 -6.62 10.12 -14.46
CA GLY A 161 -5.31 9.52 -14.67
C GLY A 161 -4.87 8.54 -13.57
N GLY A 162 -5.83 7.93 -12.89
CA GLY A 162 -5.59 6.98 -11.79
C GLY A 162 -5.51 7.63 -10.41
N LEU A 163 -5.63 8.96 -10.31
CA LEU A 163 -5.51 9.71 -9.05
C LEU A 163 -6.73 10.58 -8.83
N LYS A 164 -7.50 10.34 -7.76
CA LYS A 164 -8.69 11.14 -7.44
C LYS A 164 -8.40 12.65 -7.44
N ALA A 165 -8.78 13.33 -8.51
CA ALA A 165 -8.85 14.77 -8.55
C ALA A 165 -10.25 15.19 -8.08
N THR A 166 -10.37 15.69 -6.84
CA THR A 166 -11.66 16.19 -6.31
C THR A 166 -12.23 17.33 -7.18
N ILE A 167 -11.34 18.06 -7.86
CA ILE A 167 -11.65 19.07 -8.86
C ILE A 167 -11.08 18.57 -10.20
N PRO A 168 -11.91 18.24 -11.21
CA PRO A 168 -11.45 17.63 -12.47
C PRO A 168 -10.35 18.43 -13.18
N GLU A 169 -10.39 19.75 -13.12
CA GLU A 169 -9.42 20.67 -13.72
C GLU A 169 -8.01 20.53 -13.12
N LEU A 170 -7.89 19.95 -11.91
CA LEU A 170 -6.59 19.66 -11.30
C LEU A 170 -5.97 18.36 -11.77
N GLY A 171 -6.72 17.51 -12.50
CA GLY A 171 -6.26 16.22 -13.00
C GLY A 171 -4.91 16.29 -13.73
N PRO A 172 -4.74 17.17 -14.75
CA PRO A 172 -3.47 17.29 -15.47
C PRO A 172 -2.27 17.63 -14.56
N VAL A 173 -2.46 18.51 -13.58
CA VAL A 173 -1.40 18.87 -12.62
C VAL A 173 -1.10 17.71 -11.68
N MET A 174 -2.12 16.98 -11.22
CA MET A 174 -1.93 15.80 -10.38
C MET A 174 -1.16 14.70 -11.12
N SER A 175 -1.52 14.39 -12.37
CA SER A 175 -0.81 13.41 -13.19
C SER A 175 0.64 13.80 -13.44
N ALA A 176 0.92 15.08 -13.73
CA ALA A 176 2.29 15.57 -13.90
C ALA A 176 3.12 15.41 -12.62
N ARG A 177 2.53 15.72 -11.45
CA ARG A 177 3.18 15.53 -10.15
C ARG A 177 3.41 14.06 -9.83
N ALA A 178 2.48 13.18 -10.22
CA ALA A 178 2.62 11.74 -10.06
C ALA A 178 3.78 11.18 -10.87
N ALA A 179 3.93 11.61 -12.13
CA ALA A 179 5.03 11.20 -12.98
C ALA A 179 6.39 11.62 -12.40
N ILE A 180 6.45 12.77 -11.73
CA ILE A 180 7.64 13.20 -10.98
C ILE A 180 7.83 12.33 -9.73
N GLN A 181 6.78 12.14 -8.92
CA GLN A 181 6.84 11.36 -7.67
C GLN A 181 7.31 9.93 -7.91
N PHE A 182 6.77 9.26 -8.93
CA PHE A 182 7.10 7.88 -9.28
C PHE A 182 8.26 7.79 -10.28
N SER A 183 8.93 8.92 -10.57
CA SER A 183 10.14 8.95 -11.39
C SER A 183 9.96 8.29 -12.77
N THR A 184 8.77 8.43 -13.38
CA THR A 184 8.37 7.70 -14.60
C THR A 184 9.24 8.01 -15.83
N PHE A 185 10.05 9.08 -15.77
CA PHE A 185 10.97 9.49 -16.84
C PHE A 185 12.45 9.28 -16.48
N LEU A 186 12.77 8.65 -15.34
CA LEU A 186 14.14 8.26 -15.03
C LEU A 186 14.53 7.00 -15.82
N PRO A 187 15.83 6.83 -16.15
CA PRO A 187 16.32 5.60 -16.77
C PRO A 187 16.04 4.37 -15.91
N SER A 188 15.58 3.30 -16.55
CA SER A 188 15.39 1.96 -15.96
C SER A 188 16.65 1.11 -16.04
#